data_AF-A0A1Y3BN00-F1
#
_entry.id   AF-A0A1Y3BN00-F1
#
_cell.length_a   1.000
_cell.length_b   1.000
_cell.length_c   1.000
_cell.angle_alpha   90.00
_cell.angle_beta   90.00
_cell.angle_gamma   90.00
#
_symmetry.space_group_name_H-M   'P 1'
#
loop_
_entity.id
_entity.type
_entity.pdbx_description
1 polymer ?
#
loop_
_entity_poly.entity_id
_entity_poly.type
_entity_poly.pdbx_seq_one_letter_code
_entity_poly.pdbx_strand_id
1 'polypeptide(L)'
;SAEIINVILHVAINEKHYNQFYFYLLQHLTKLDRKYRLALDFAIRDKITDLQSLTANNRSRLEEIMCRLLVHNCLCITCLKVIQFSDMNEIYVQFIRNILQYIFDQSNDSIIQMVLEKIPRKDNFASAIKLFIACFMDTNTKNRVASSIQQLQSLS
;
A
#
# COMPACT_ATOMS: atom_id res chain seq x y z
N SER A 1 -16.95 -13.77 -4.15
CA SER A 1 -16.02 -13.10 -3.21
C SER A 1 -15.74 -11.66 -3.62
N ALA A 2 -15.53 -11.39 -4.92
CA ALA A 2 -15.29 -10.04 -5.44
C ALA A 2 -16.37 -9.02 -5.05
N GLU A 3 -17.65 -9.33 -5.26
CA GLU A 3 -18.75 -8.42 -4.91
C GLU A 3 -18.76 -8.01 -3.43
N ILE A 4 -18.57 -8.97 -2.52
CA ILE A 4 -18.52 -8.72 -1.07
C ILE A 4 -17.38 -7.73 -0.75
N ILE A 5 -16.18 -8.00 -1.27
CA ILE A 5 -15.02 -7.13 -1.06
C ILE A 5 -15.25 -5.75 -1.67
N ASN A 6 -15.81 -5.67 -2.87
CA ASN A 6 -16.09 -4.41 -3.56
C ASN A 6 -17.10 -3.56 -2.78
N VAL A 7 -18.17 -4.16 -2.25
CA VAL A 7 -19.15 -3.46 -1.41
C VAL A 7 -18.49 -2.94 -0.13
N ILE A 8 -17.74 -3.80 0.58
CA ILE A 8 -17.04 -3.41 1.81
C ILE A 8 -16.09 -2.24 1.54
N LEU A 9 -15.26 -2.36 0.50
CA LEU A 9 -14.27 -1.35 0.15
C LEU A 9 -14.94 -0.05 -0.32
N HIS A 10 -16.01 -0.15 -1.10
CA HIS A 10 -16.79 1.01 -1.55
C HIS A 10 -17.36 1.77 -0.35
N VAL A 11 -17.99 1.09 0.61
CA VAL A 11 -18.54 1.76 1.79
C VAL A 11 -17.40 2.35 2.63
N ALA A 12 -16.33 1.60 2.89
CA ALA A 12 -15.21 2.07 3.71
C ALA A 12 -14.54 3.34 3.18
N ILE A 13 -14.43 3.48 1.85
CA ILE A 13 -13.83 4.66 1.20
C ILE A 13 -14.77 5.89 1.23
N ASN A 14 -16.08 5.69 1.22
CA ASN A 14 -17.08 6.76 1.20
C ASN A 14 -17.51 7.23 2.60
N GLU A 15 -16.98 6.62 3.65
CA GLU A 15 -17.22 7.05 5.02
C GLU A 15 -16.63 8.43 5.31
N LYS A 16 -17.34 9.21 6.12
CA LYS A 16 -16.89 10.57 6.52
C LYS A 16 -15.61 10.51 7.35
N HIS A 17 -15.51 9.50 8.20
CA HIS A 17 -14.39 9.26 9.08
C HIS A 17 -13.92 7.82 8.95
N TYR A 18 -12.64 7.59 9.19
CA TYR A 18 -12.11 6.24 9.21
C TYR A 18 -12.86 5.35 10.21
N ASN A 19 -13.41 4.24 9.71
CA ASN A 19 -14.06 3.24 10.53
C ASN A 19 -13.27 1.93 10.54
N GLN A 20 -12.67 1.61 11.70
CA GLN A 20 -11.85 0.41 11.88
C GLN A 20 -12.59 -0.91 11.66
N PHE A 21 -13.93 -0.91 11.75
CA PHE A 21 -14.75 -2.08 11.49
C PHE A 21 -14.45 -2.70 10.12
N TYR A 22 -14.35 -1.88 9.07
CA TYR A 22 -14.12 -2.37 7.72
C TYR A 22 -12.74 -3.02 7.57
N PHE A 23 -11.72 -2.49 8.26
CA PHE A 23 -10.41 -3.12 8.30
C PHE A 23 -10.47 -4.50 8.95
N TYR A 24 -11.10 -4.63 10.13
CA TYR A 24 -11.22 -5.93 10.81
C TYR A 24 -12.02 -6.94 9.99
N LEU A 25 -13.07 -6.49 9.30
CA LEU A 25 -13.85 -7.33 8.41
C LEU A 25 -13.01 -7.84 7.23
N LEU A 26 -12.27 -6.97 6.54
CA LEU A 26 -11.36 -7.36 5.46
C LEU A 26 -10.24 -8.28 5.95
N GLN A 27 -9.67 -8.00 7.13
CA GLN A 27 -8.67 -8.85 7.75
C GLN A 27 -9.22 -10.26 8.04
N HIS A 28 -10.45 -10.35 8.56
CA HIS A 28 -11.07 -11.64 8.83
C HIS A 28 -11.32 -12.43 7.53
N LEU A 29 -11.88 -11.78 6.50
CA LEU A 29 -12.14 -12.41 5.21
C LEU A 29 -10.86 -12.89 4.51
N THR A 30 -9.79 -12.08 4.54
CA THR A 30 -8.50 -12.45 3.92
C THR A 30 -7.81 -13.61 4.62
N LYS A 31 -8.07 -13.82 5.92
CA LYS A 31 -7.62 -14.99 6.69
C LYS A 31 -8.49 -16.22 6.45
N LEU A 32 -9.77 -16.04 6.16
CA LEU A 32 -10.73 -17.13 5.95
C LEU A 32 -10.44 -17.92 4.67
N ASP A 33 -10.18 -17.25 3.55
CA ASP A 33 -9.96 -17.91 2.26
C ASP A 33 -9.12 -17.01 1.33
N ARG A 34 -8.14 -17.62 0.64
CA ARG A 34 -7.26 -16.97 -0.34
C ARG A 34 -8.05 -16.22 -1.42
N LYS A 35 -9.27 -16.67 -1.77
CA LYS A 35 -10.12 -15.98 -2.76
C LYS A 35 -10.50 -14.55 -2.34
N TYR A 36 -10.63 -14.27 -1.05
CA TYR A 36 -10.90 -12.92 -0.56
C TYR A 36 -9.66 -12.04 -0.59
N ARG A 37 -8.49 -12.62 -0.31
CA ARG A 37 -7.20 -11.92 -0.48
C ARG A 37 -6.95 -11.53 -1.93
N LEU A 38 -7.22 -12.43 -2.86
CA LEU A 38 -7.10 -12.14 -4.29
C LEU A 38 -8.12 -11.08 -4.75
N ALA A 39 -9.37 -11.20 -4.32
CA ALA A 39 -10.41 -10.21 -4.61
C ALA A 39 -10.06 -8.82 -4.05
N LEU A 40 -9.47 -8.74 -2.84
CA LEU A 40 -9.03 -7.49 -2.24
C LEU A 40 -7.88 -6.84 -3.02
N ASP A 41 -6.90 -7.63 -3.47
CA ASP A 41 -5.81 -7.10 -4.28
C ASP A 41 -6.33 -6.47 -5.58
N PHE A 42 -7.22 -7.17 -6.30
CA PHE A 42 -7.86 -6.62 -7.51
C PHE A 42 -8.67 -5.36 -7.22
N ALA A 43 -9.55 -5.40 -6.21
CA ALA A 43 -10.41 -4.26 -5.87
C ALA A 43 -9.60 -3.00 -5.51
N ILE A 44 -8.50 -3.17 -4.77
CA ILE A 44 -7.59 -2.07 -4.43
C ILE A 44 -6.86 -1.56 -5.68
N ARG A 45 -6.36 -2.44 -6.53
CA ARG A 45 -5.66 -2.04 -7.78
C ARG A 45 -6.58 -1.28 -8.72
N ASP A 46 -7.85 -1.66 -8.81
CA ASP A 46 -8.85 -0.91 -9.58
C ASP A 46 -9.03 0.51 -9.01
N LYS A 47 -9.07 0.66 -7.67
CA LYS A 47 -9.15 1.98 -7.03
C LYS A 47 -7.89 2.82 -7.17
N ILE A 48 -6.71 2.21 -7.21
CA ILE A 48 -5.46 2.91 -7.49
C ILE A 48 -5.42 3.38 -8.94
N THR A 49 -5.89 2.57 -9.90
CA THR A 49 -5.96 2.97 -11.31
C THR A 49 -6.86 4.19 -11.51
N ASP A 50 -7.95 4.24 -10.75
CA ASP A 50 -8.96 5.30 -10.79
C ASP A 50 -8.72 6.41 -9.73
N LEU A 51 -7.51 6.50 -9.17
CA LEU A 51 -7.21 7.38 -8.03
C LEU A 51 -7.49 8.86 -8.30
N GLN A 52 -7.31 9.29 -9.54
CA GLN A 52 -7.55 10.68 -9.95
C GLN A 52 -9.04 11.07 -9.94
N SER A 53 -9.96 10.12 -10.15
CA SER A 53 -11.40 10.39 -10.14
C SER A 53 -11.98 10.45 -8.72
N LEU A 54 -11.27 9.89 -7.74
CA LEU A 54 -11.68 9.93 -6.34
C LEU A 54 -11.63 11.35 -5.77
N THR A 55 -12.50 11.66 -4.82
CA THR A 55 -12.38 12.90 -4.04
C THR A 55 -11.16 12.84 -3.11
N ALA A 56 -10.68 13.98 -2.62
CA ALA A 56 -9.58 14.02 -1.66
C ALA A 56 -9.87 13.20 -0.40
N ASN A 57 -11.12 13.26 0.10
CA ASN A 57 -11.56 12.47 1.25
C ASN A 57 -11.50 10.97 0.94
N ASN A 58 -12.02 10.55 -0.21
CA ASN A 58 -12.03 9.14 -0.61
C ASN A 58 -10.60 8.61 -0.78
N ARG A 59 -9.68 9.41 -1.35
CA ARG A 59 -8.26 9.05 -1.42
C ARG A 59 -7.65 8.86 -0.03
N SER A 60 -7.88 9.80 0.88
CA SER A 60 -7.37 9.70 2.26
C SER A 60 -7.91 8.47 2.99
N ARG A 61 -9.19 8.11 2.80
CA ARG A 61 -9.75 6.87 3.37
C ARG A 61 -9.14 5.61 2.74
N LEU A 62 -8.91 5.62 1.44
CA LEU A 62 -8.23 4.52 0.73
C LEU A 62 -6.79 4.36 1.23
N GLU A 63 -6.05 5.45 1.42
CA GLU A 63 -4.69 5.43 1.98
C GLU A 63 -4.69 4.79 3.37
N GLU A 64 -5.55 5.26 4.28
CA GLU A 64 -5.62 4.76 5.65
C GLU A 64 -5.95 3.27 5.74
N ILE A 65 -6.91 2.79 4.92
CA ILE A 65 -7.26 1.37 4.91
C ILE A 65 -6.13 0.53 4.31
N MET A 66 -5.51 0.99 3.21
CA MET A 66 -4.40 0.29 2.57
C MET A 66 -3.18 0.15 3.50
N CYS A 67 -2.79 1.24 4.15
CA CYS A 67 -1.69 1.27 5.12
C CYS A 67 -1.85 0.18 6.19
N ARG A 68 -3.04 0.07 6.79
CA ARG A 68 -3.33 -0.96 7.79
C ARG A 68 -3.35 -2.37 7.16
N LEU A 69 -3.95 -2.53 5.98
CA LEU A 69 -3.98 -3.83 5.29
C LEU A 69 -2.56 -4.33 4.95
N LEU A 70 -1.64 -3.44 4.57
CA LEU A 70 -0.24 -3.76 4.26
C LEU A 70 0.52 -4.19 5.52
N VAL A 71 0.45 -3.39 6.58
CA VAL A 71 1.13 -3.67 7.86
C VAL A 71 0.63 -4.97 8.51
N HIS A 72 -0.62 -5.33 8.28
CA HIS A 72 -1.20 -6.60 8.75
C HIS A 72 -1.15 -7.74 7.72
N ASN A 73 -0.37 -7.62 6.64
CA ASN A 73 -0.17 -8.66 5.61
C ASN A 73 -1.48 -9.19 4.99
N CYS A 74 -2.51 -8.36 4.95
CA CYS A 74 -3.77 -8.63 4.25
C CYS A 74 -3.67 -8.24 2.76
N LEU A 75 -2.82 -7.26 2.45
CA LEU A 75 -2.49 -6.76 1.12
C LEU A 75 -0.96 -6.80 0.91
N CYS A 76 -0.50 -6.96 -0.33
CA CYS A 76 0.93 -6.91 -0.66
C CYS A 76 1.30 -5.56 -1.28
N ILE A 77 2.46 -4.99 -0.94
CA ILE A 77 2.92 -3.69 -1.49
C ILE A 77 3.04 -3.68 -3.02
N THR A 78 3.14 -4.85 -3.64
CA THR A 78 3.12 -5.04 -5.09
C THR A 78 1.83 -4.57 -5.75
N CYS A 79 0.73 -4.32 -5.01
CA CYS A 79 -0.48 -3.71 -5.57
C CYS A 79 -0.20 -2.33 -6.19
N LEU A 80 0.83 -1.61 -5.72
CA LEU A 80 1.25 -0.32 -6.26
C LEU A 80 1.84 -0.40 -7.67
N LYS A 81 2.19 -1.59 -8.16
CA LYS A 81 2.70 -1.80 -9.53
C LYS A 81 1.71 -1.39 -10.62
N VAL A 82 0.44 -1.22 -10.28
CA VAL A 82 -0.56 -0.73 -11.23
C VAL A 82 -0.32 0.74 -11.63
N ILE A 83 0.44 1.49 -10.81
CA ILE A 83 0.84 2.86 -11.14
C ILE A 83 2.01 2.80 -12.13
N GLN A 84 1.78 3.30 -13.35
CA GLN A 84 2.84 3.39 -14.35
C GLN A 84 3.59 4.72 -14.22
N PHE A 85 4.88 4.73 -14.58
CA PHE A 85 5.68 5.95 -14.58
C PHE A 85 5.13 7.05 -15.50
N SER A 86 4.48 6.67 -16.60
CA SER A 86 3.80 7.61 -17.51
C SER A 86 2.66 8.37 -16.84
N ASP A 87 2.05 7.78 -15.81
CA ASP A 87 0.84 8.29 -15.18
C ASP A 87 1.16 9.12 -13.92
N MET A 88 2.45 9.20 -13.56
CA MET A 88 2.90 9.88 -12.34
C MET A 88 2.57 11.36 -12.39
N ASN A 89 1.80 11.79 -11.40
CA ASN A 89 1.47 13.19 -11.13
C ASN A 89 1.52 13.45 -9.62
N GLU A 90 1.20 14.67 -9.20
CA GLU A 90 1.22 15.06 -7.78
C GLU A 90 0.33 14.16 -6.91
N ILE A 91 -0.84 13.73 -7.41
CA ILE A 91 -1.76 12.85 -6.67
C ILE A 91 -1.13 11.48 -6.42
N TYR A 92 -0.55 10.85 -7.45
CA TYR A 92 0.12 9.56 -7.30
C TYR A 92 1.38 9.64 -6.45
N VAL A 93 2.18 10.71 -6.61
CA VAL A 93 3.35 10.97 -5.76
C VAL A 93 2.92 11.06 -4.30
N GLN A 94 1.92 11.89 -3.99
CA GLN A 94 1.47 12.07 -2.61
C GLN A 94 0.91 10.77 -2.03
N PHE A 95 0.15 10.00 -2.82
CA PHE A 95 -0.42 8.73 -2.41
C PHE A 95 0.66 7.69 -2.06
N ILE A 96 1.65 7.48 -2.94
CA ILE A 96 2.77 6.56 -2.69
C ILE A 96 3.58 7.03 -1.48
N ARG A 97 3.82 8.34 -1.37
CA ARG A 97 4.55 8.95 -0.25
C ARG A 97 3.85 8.66 1.06
N ASN A 98 2.55 8.89 1.16
CA ASN A 98 1.75 8.66 2.38
C ASN A 98 1.80 7.19 2.81
N ILE A 99 1.70 6.26 1.85
CA ILE A 99 1.76 4.82 2.13
C ILE A 99 3.15 4.43 2.65
N LEU A 100 4.21 4.81 1.94
CA LEU A 100 5.57 4.48 2.35
C LEU A 100 5.93 5.15 3.68
N GLN A 101 5.53 6.39 3.88
CA GLN A 101 5.76 7.11 5.14
C GLN A 101 5.05 6.42 6.29
N TYR A 102 3.80 5.99 6.13
CA TYR A 102 3.12 5.23 7.17
C TYR A 102 3.84 3.92 7.50
N ILE A 103 4.25 3.16 6.48
CA ILE A 103 4.98 1.90 6.68
C ILE A 103 6.27 2.15 7.44
N PHE A 104 7.07 3.14 7.03
CA PHE A 104 8.36 3.39 7.65
C PHE A 104 8.22 4.06 9.02
N ASP A 105 7.33 5.02 9.20
CA ASP A 105 7.22 5.78 10.44
C ASP A 105 6.48 5.02 11.54
N GLN A 106 5.36 4.36 11.19
CA GLN A 106 4.43 3.79 12.16
C GLN A 106 4.66 2.30 12.44
N SER A 107 5.61 1.66 11.74
CA SER A 107 5.88 0.23 11.90
C SER A 107 7.24 -0.04 12.54
N ASN A 108 7.35 -1.20 13.18
CA ASN A 108 8.63 -1.73 13.64
C ASN A 108 9.39 -2.43 12.49
N ASP A 109 10.66 -2.75 12.71
CA ASP A 109 11.52 -3.33 11.68
C ASP A 109 11.02 -4.67 11.13
N SER A 110 10.40 -5.51 11.98
CA SER A 110 9.84 -6.80 11.54
C SER A 110 8.68 -6.64 10.56
N ILE A 111 7.83 -5.64 10.75
CA ILE A 111 6.73 -5.33 9.85
C ILE A 111 7.26 -4.74 8.56
N ILE A 112 8.21 -3.80 8.65
CA ILE A 112 8.85 -3.20 7.48
C ILE A 112 9.47 -4.30 6.61
N GLN A 113 10.22 -5.22 7.22
CA GLN A 113 10.81 -6.36 6.53
C GLN A 113 9.74 -7.24 5.87
N MET A 114 8.68 -7.63 6.60
CA MET A 114 7.59 -8.43 6.06
C MET A 114 6.92 -7.79 4.83
N VAL A 115 6.77 -6.47 4.81
CA VAL A 115 6.18 -5.74 3.68
C VAL A 115 7.15 -5.70 2.49
N LEU A 116 8.41 -5.35 2.74
CA LEU A 116 9.43 -5.21 1.69
C LEU A 116 9.85 -6.55 1.07
N GLU A 117 9.84 -7.65 1.82
CA GLU A 117 10.12 -9.00 1.31
C GLU A 117 9.16 -9.44 0.19
N LYS A 118 7.97 -8.82 0.09
CA LYS A 118 7.03 -9.08 -1.01
C LYS A 118 7.48 -8.47 -2.35
N ILE A 119 8.46 -7.58 -2.35
CA ILE A 119 9.00 -6.94 -3.55
C ILE A 119 10.00 -7.91 -4.21
N PRO A 120 9.78 -8.33 -5.47
CA PRO A 120 10.74 -9.17 -6.18
C PRO A 120 12.06 -8.42 -6.40
N ARG A 121 13.20 -9.06 -6.11
CA ARG A 121 14.53 -8.41 -6.06
C ARG A 121 15.01 -7.82 -7.39
N LYS A 122 14.72 -8.49 -8.50
CA LYS A 122 15.20 -8.14 -9.86
C LYS A 122 14.09 -7.59 -10.76
N ASP A 123 13.16 -6.85 -10.17
CA ASP A 123 12.03 -6.28 -10.89
C ASP A 123 12.13 -4.75 -10.91
N ASN A 124 11.65 -4.16 -12.00
CA ASN A 124 11.61 -2.72 -12.23
C ASN A 124 10.91 -1.98 -11.07
N PHE A 125 9.95 -2.63 -10.42
CA PHE A 125 9.28 -2.09 -9.24
C PHE A 125 10.22 -1.88 -8.05
N ALA A 126 11.20 -2.76 -7.82
CA ALA A 126 12.16 -2.58 -6.73
C ALA A 126 13.03 -1.34 -6.97
N SER A 127 13.49 -1.14 -8.21
CA SER A 127 14.24 0.04 -8.62
C SER A 127 13.39 1.31 -8.51
N ALA A 128 12.11 1.23 -8.90
CA ALA A 128 11.15 2.33 -8.79
C ALA A 128 10.96 2.79 -7.35
N ILE A 129 10.74 1.85 -6.42
CA ILE A 129 10.58 2.16 -5.00
C ILE A 129 11.86 2.76 -4.42
N LYS A 130 13.04 2.23 -4.76
CA LYS A 130 14.34 2.81 -4.34
C LYS A 130 14.50 4.25 -4.82
N LEU A 131 14.22 4.52 -6.10
CA LEU A 131 14.28 5.86 -6.67
C LEU A 131 13.26 6.78 -5.99
N PHE A 132 12.04 6.30 -5.78
CA PHE A 132 11.00 7.08 -5.12
C PHE A 132 11.40 7.49 -3.70
N ILE A 133 11.96 6.55 -2.93
CA ILE A 133 12.46 6.83 -1.58
C ILE A 133 13.56 7.88 -1.61
N ALA A 134 14.52 7.76 -2.53
CA ALA A 134 15.62 8.71 -2.68
C ALA A 134 15.14 10.11 -3.06
N CYS A 135 14.15 10.23 -3.94
CA CYS A 135 13.67 11.51 -4.47
C CYS A 135 12.63 12.19 -3.58
N PHE A 136 11.69 11.44 -2.98
CA PHE A 136 10.46 12.01 -2.41
C PHE A 136 10.33 11.85 -0.89
N MET A 137 11.10 11.00 -0.24
CA MET A 137 11.02 10.82 1.23
C MET A 137 11.91 11.81 1.97
N ASP A 138 11.54 12.15 3.20
CA ASP A 138 12.34 13.02 4.07
C ASP A 138 13.61 12.33 4.60
N THR A 139 14.51 13.12 5.16
CA THR A 139 15.81 12.62 5.66
C THR A 139 15.65 11.62 6.80
N ASN A 140 14.64 11.79 7.66
CA ASN A 140 14.37 10.89 8.78
C ASN A 140 13.98 9.50 8.29
N THR A 141 13.06 9.45 7.33
CA THR A 141 12.63 8.22 6.68
C THR A 141 13.79 7.58 5.93
N LYS A 142 14.57 8.36 5.17
CA LYS A 142 15.76 7.86 4.47
C LYS A 142 16.76 7.19 5.41
N ASN A 143 16.98 7.75 6.60
CA ASN A 143 17.86 7.18 7.61
C ASN A 143 17.31 5.86 8.18
N ARG A 144 16.02 5.80 8.52
CA ARG A 144 15.36 4.56 8.97
C ARG A 144 15.34 3.47 7.90
N VAL A 145 15.20 3.90 6.65
CA VAL A 145 15.15 3.00 5.51
C VAL A 145 16.55 2.55 5.11
N ALA A 146 17.63 3.31 5.38
CA ALA A 146 18.99 2.90 5.04
C ALA A 146 19.38 1.55 5.67
N SER A 147 18.97 1.28 6.92
CA SER A 147 19.15 -0.02 7.58
C SER A 147 18.33 -1.15 6.94
N SER A 148 17.13 -0.85 6.42
CA SER A 148 16.27 -1.82 5.73
C SER A 148 16.62 -2.00 4.24
N ILE A 149 17.16 -0.96 3.58
CA ILE A 149 17.66 -0.99 2.19
C ILE A 149 18.97 -1.77 2.12
N GLN A 150 19.81 -1.75 3.15
CA GLN A 150 20.95 -2.66 3.24
C GLN A 150 20.51 -4.13 3.12
N GLN A 151 19.33 -4.51 3.62
CA GLN A 151 18.75 -5.84 3.41
C GLN A 151 18.22 -6.05 1.97
N LEU A 152 17.78 -4.98 1.28
CA LEU A 152 17.50 -5.00 -0.16
C LEU A 152 18.79 -5.03 -1.03
N GLN A 153 19.96 -4.75 -0.45
CA GLN A 153 21.28 -4.75 -1.10
C GLN A 153 22.11 -6.00 -0.79
N SER A 154 22.06 -6.57 0.42
CA SER A 154 22.86 -7.72 0.88
C SER A 154 22.45 -9.08 0.28
N LEU A 155 21.64 -9.05 -0.77
CA LEU A 155 21.03 -10.20 -1.42
C LEU A 155 21.24 -10.15 -2.96
N SER A 156 22.18 -9.30 -3.40
CA SER A 156 22.73 -9.22 -4.75
C SER A 156 23.73 -10.34 -5.01
#